data_AF-A0A2K6V101-F1
#
_entry.id   AF-A0A2K6V101-F1
#
_cell.length_a   1.000
_cell.length_b   1.000
_cell.length_c   1.000
_cell.angle_alpha   90.00
_cell.angle_beta   90.00
_cell.angle_gamma   90.00
#
_symmetry.space_group_name_H-M   'P 1'
#
loop_
_entity.id
_entity.type
_entity.pdbx_description
1 polymer ?
#
loop_
_entity_poly.entity_id
_entity_poly.type
_entity_poly.pdbx_seq_one_letter_code
_entity_poly.pdbx_strand_id
1 'polypeptide(L)'
;FLALRGTFIEFRNGMLNVSPIGRSCSQEERIEFYELDKKENIRQKFVVDLQKEFTGKGLTFSIGGQISFDVFPDGWDKRYCLRHVENDGYRTIHFFGDKTMPGGNDHEIFTDPRTVGHSVTAPEDTRRICEQLF
;
A
#
# COMPACT_ATOMS: atom_id res chain seq x y z
N PHE A 1 -0.16 7.87 -27.28
CA PHE A 1 0.83 8.41 -26.33
C PHE A 1 0.11 8.72 -25.04
N LEU A 2 0.44 8.04 -23.95
CA LEU A 2 -0.11 8.35 -22.64
C LEU A 2 0.38 9.74 -22.24
N ALA A 3 -0.52 10.71 -22.12
CA ALA A 3 -0.14 12.05 -21.77
C ALA A 3 0.06 12.14 -20.24
N LEU A 4 1.25 12.57 -19.81
CA LEU A 4 1.53 12.82 -18.39
C LEU A 4 0.71 14.03 -17.90
N ARG A 5 0.39 14.06 -16.61
CA ARG A 5 -0.43 15.11 -15.99
C ARG A 5 0.41 15.91 -14.99
N GLY A 6 -0.04 16.07 -13.75
CA GLY A 6 0.65 16.81 -12.70
C GLY A 6 0.52 16.10 -11.35
N THR A 7 1.15 16.66 -10.31
CA THR A 7 1.25 16.05 -8.99
C THR A 7 1.93 14.68 -9.06
N PHE A 8 3.15 14.66 -9.58
CA PHE A 8 3.99 13.46 -9.68
C PHE A 8 4.56 13.03 -8.32
N ILE A 9 4.80 14.01 -7.44
CA ILE A 9 5.23 13.80 -6.06
C ILE A 9 4.26 14.60 -5.18
N GLU A 10 3.58 13.91 -4.29
CA GLU A 10 2.66 14.49 -3.32
C GLU A 10 3.21 14.31 -1.92
N PHE A 11 3.45 15.41 -1.21
CA PHE A 11 3.88 15.41 0.18
C PHE A 11 2.66 15.19 1.08
N ARG A 12 2.70 14.15 1.91
CA ARG A 12 1.71 13.86 2.95
C ARG A 12 2.37 13.85 4.32
N ASN A 13 1.56 13.83 5.37
CA ASN A 13 2.06 13.81 6.75
C ASN A 13 2.97 12.60 7.04
N GLY A 14 2.59 11.42 6.51
CA GLY A 14 3.26 10.15 6.80
C GLY A 14 4.25 9.67 5.74
N MET A 15 4.26 10.28 4.56
CA MET A 15 4.87 9.68 3.37
C MET A 15 4.95 10.66 2.21
N LEU A 16 5.74 10.30 1.20
CA LEU A 16 5.62 10.82 -0.15
C LEU A 16 4.84 9.82 -0.99
N ASN A 17 3.85 10.28 -1.75
CA ASN A 17 3.23 9.48 -2.79
C ASN A 17 3.84 9.87 -4.15
N VAL A 18 4.38 8.90 -4.86
CA VAL A 18 5.01 9.10 -6.18
C VAL A 18 4.16 8.43 -7.25
N SER A 19 3.77 9.18 -8.27
CA SER A 19 2.95 8.71 -9.39
C SER A 19 3.59 9.08 -10.73
N PRO A 20 4.04 8.10 -11.55
CA PRO A 20 4.66 8.38 -12.84
C PRO A 20 3.74 9.11 -13.82
N ILE A 21 2.44 8.76 -13.87
CA ILE A 21 1.45 9.48 -14.69
C ILE A 21 1.05 10.85 -14.08
N GLY A 22 1.21 11.01 -12.77
CA GLY A 22 0.73 12.16 -12.01
C GLY A 22 -0.69 11.95 -11.47
N ARG A 23 -0.95 12.37 -10.22
CA ARG A 23 -2.23 12.11 -9.53
C ARG A 23 -3.42 12.87 -10.10
N SER A 24 -3.19 13.93 -10.87
CA SER A 24 -4.25 14.72 -11.49
C SER A 24 -4.83 14.10 -12.78
N CYS A 25 -4.56 12.82 -13.05
CA CYS A 25 -5.15 12.08 -14.16
C CYS A 25 -6.62 11.66 -13.93
N SER A 26 -7.35 11.50 -15.03
CA SER A 26 -8.74 11.02 -15.04
C SER A 26 -8.82 9.53 -14.67
N GLN A 27 -10.03 9.02 -14.44
CA GLN A 27 -10.21 7.60 -14.14
C GLN A 27 -9.84 6.70 -15.34
N GLU A 28 -10.17 7.13 -16.55
CA GLU A 28 -9.81 6.42 -17.79
C GLU A 28 -8.29 6.36 -17.94
N GLU A 29 -7.60 7.48 -17.68
CA GLU A 29 -6.13 7.56 -17.72
C GLU A 29 -5.47 6.71 -16.62
N ARG A 30 -6.09 6.60 -15.43
CA ARG A 30 -5.65 5.68 -14.37
C ARG A 30 -5.68 4.24 -14.83
N ILE A 31 -6.77 3.84 -15.48
CA ILE A 31 -6.94 2.48 -16.00
C ILE A 31 -5.93 2.23 -17.13
N GLU A 32 -5.77 3.16 -18.06
CA GLU A 32 -4.80 3.04 -19.15
C GLU A 32 -3.36 2.91 -18.62
N PHE A 33 -2.97 3.77 -17.66
CA PHE A 33 -1.66 3.66 -17.01
C PHE A 33 -1.50 2.34 -16.28
N TYR A 34 -2.52 1.87 -15.57
CA TYR A 34 -2.43 0.61 -14.83
C TYR A 34 -2.20 -0.58 -15.76
N GLU A 35 -2.86 -0.63 -16.91
CA GLU A 35 -2.65 -1.67 -17.91
C GLU A 35 -1.29 -1.55 -18.61
N LEU A 36 -0.78 -0.33 -18.81
CA LEU A 36 0.58 -0.10 -19.30
C LEU A 36 1.62 -0.54 -18.27
N ASP A 37 1.46 -0.15 -17.01
CA ASP A 37 2.36 -0.46 -15.91
C ASP A 37 2.48 -1.96 -15.66
N LYS A 38 1.38 -2.73 -15.81
CA LYS A 38 1.44 -4.20 -15.76
C LYS A 38 2.31 -4.81 -16.86
N LYS A 39 2.28 -4.23 -18.07
CA LYS A 39 3.07 -4.74 -19.22
C LYS A 39 4.53 -4.34 -19.10
N GLU A 40 4.78 -3.09 -18.73
CA GLU A 40 6.11 -2.48 -18.77
C GLU A 40 6.84 -2.49 -17.42
N ASN A 41 6.14 -2.82 -16.33
CA ASN A 41 6.64 -2.82 -14.96
C ASN A 41 7.25 -1.49 -14.52
N ILE A 42 6.62 -0.37 -14.89
CA ILE A 42 7.17 0.99 -14.73
C ILE A 42 7.45 1.28 -13.25
N ARG A 43 6.43 1.15 -12.38
CA ARG A 43 6.55 1.40 -10.94
C ARG A 43 7.51 0.43 -10.26
N GLN A 44 7.50 -0.84 -10.67
CA GLN A 44 8.41 -1.85 -10.11
C GLN A 44 9.88 -1.51 -10.41
N LYS A 45 10.20 -1.18 -11.67
CA LYS A 45 11.55 -0.77 -12.06
C LYS A 45 11.98 0.49 -11.28
N PHE A 46 11.09 1.48 -11.19
CA PHE A 46 11.36 2.70 -10.44
C PHE A 46 11.63 2.43 -8.96
N VAL A 47 10.80 1.62 -8.30
CA VAL A 47 11.01 1.23 -6.89
C VAL A 47 12.34 0.48 -6.72
N VAL A 48 12.69 -0.44 -7.61
CA VAL A 48 13.97 -1.16 -7.55
C VAL A 48 15.16 -0.21 -7.63
N ASP A 49 15.11 0.79 -8.51
CA ASP A 49 16.19 1.77 -8.65
C ASP A 49 16.30 2.66 -7.40
N LEU A 50 15.17 3.09 -6.83
CA LEU A 50 15.16 3.85 -5.57
C LEU A 50 15.66 3.02 -4.38
N GLN A 51 15.27 1.74 -4.28
CA GLN A 51 15.76 0.86 -3.22
C GLN A 51 17.28 0.71 -3.27
N LYS A 52 17.88 0.58 -4.47
CA LYS A 52 19.33 0.55 -4.65
C LYS A 52 19.98 1.86 -4.22
N GLU A 53 19.47 2.98 -4.71
CA GLU A 53 20.04 4.32 -4.43
C GLU A 53 19.95 4.71 -2.94
N PHE A 54 18.89 4.27 -2.26
CA PHE A 54 18.64 4.59 -0.85
C PHE A 54 18.90 3.41 0.09
N THR A 55 19.66 2.40 -0.35
CA THR A 55 20.03 1.25 0.49
C THR A 55 20.68 1.73 1.79
N GLY A 56 20.17 1.22 2.93
CA GLY A 56 20.67 1.55 4.27
C GLY A 56 20.24 2.92 4.81
N LYS A 57 19.36 3.66 4.11
CA LYS A 57 18.91 5.00 4.55
C LYS A 57 17.57 5.00 5.29
N GLY A 58 17.04 3.82 5.64
CA GLY A 58 15.83 3.70 6.46
C GLY A 58 14.53 4.07 5.73
N LEU A 59 14.44 3.78 4.44
CA LEU A 59 13.27 4.06 3.60
C LEU A 59 12.66 2.77 3.06
N THR A 60 11.34 2.68 3.18
CA THR A 60 10.50 1.64 2.60
C THR A 60 9.71 2.21 1.43
N PHE A 61 9.54 1.37 0.39
CA PHE A 61 8.83 1.71 -0.84
C PHE A 61 7.72 0.68 -1.06
N SER A 62 6.47 1.12 -1.16
CA SER A 62 5.31 0.24 -1.30
C SER A 62 4.49 0.60 -2.54
N ILE A 63 4.41 -0.31 -3.50
CA ILE A 63 3.51 -0.15 -4.65
C ILE A 63 2.08 -0.36 -4.17
N GLY A 64 1.21 0.62 -4.43
CA GLY A 64 -0.17 0.62 -3.96
C GLY A 64 -1.11 1.29 -4.96
N GLY A 65 -2.30 0.72 -5.11
CA GLY A 65 -3.29 1.22 -6.07
C GLY A 65 -2.84 1.11 -7.53
N GLN A 66 -3.46 1.92 -8.39
CA GLN A 66 -3.31 1.81 -9.84
C GLN A 66 -2.14 2.60 -10.43
N ILE A 67 -1.77 3.73 -9.81
CA ILE A 67 -0.92 4.73 -10.46
C ILE A 67 0.31 5.18 -9.68
N SER A 68 0.48 4.71 -8.45
CA SER A 68 1.49 5.26 -7.54
C SER A 68 2.19 4.18 -6.72
N PHE A 69 3.21 4.62 -6.00
CA PHE A 69 3.79 3.94 -4.85
C PHE A 69 4.08 4.97 -3.76
N ASP A 70 4.12 4.51 -2.52
CA ASP A 70 4.42 5.33 -1.35
C ASP A 70 5.87 5.14 -0.91
N VAL A 71 6.47 6.21 -0.40
CA VAL A 71 7.81 6.25 0.18
C VAL A 71 7.69 6.75 1.62
N PHE A 72 8.16 5.97 2.57
CA PHE A 72 8.03 6.29 4.00
C PHE A 72 9.19 5.69 4.80
N PRO A 73 9.46 6.19 6.03
CA PRO A 73 10.47 5.60 6.90
C PRO A 73 10.16 4.15 7.25
N ASP A 74 11.20 3.35 7.49
CA ASP A 74 11.02 1.94 7.90
C ASP A 74 10.12 1.83 9.15
N GLY A 75 9.19 0.87 9.13
CA GLY A 75 8.21 0.66 10.19
C GLY A 75 7.03 1.65 10.19
N TRP A 76 6.93 2.52 9.17
CA TRP A 76 5.74 3.36 8.93
C TRP A 76 4.72 2.69 7.97
N ASP A 77 4.87 1.39 7.74
CA ASP A 77 3.82 0.57 7.15
C ASP A 77 2.57 0.51 8.06
N LYS A 78 1.55 -0.26 7.67
CA LYS A 78 0.28 -0.28 8.41
C LYS A 78 0.42 -0.67 9.88
N ARG A 79 1.48 -1.36 10.31
CA ARG A 79 1.75 -1.64 11.74
C ARG A 79 1.94 -0.37 12.57
N TYR A 80 2.22 0.77 11.95
CA TYR A 80 2.34 2.06 12.63
C TYR A 80 1.13 2.32 13.54
N CYS A 81 -0.09 2.00 13.08
CA CYS A 81 -1.30 2.24 13.84
C CYS A 81 -1.43 1.37 15.10
N LEU A 82 -0.80 0.18 15.12
CA LEU A 82 -0.88 -0.75 16.25
C LEU A 82 -0.29 -0.17 17.53
N ARG A 83 0.71 0.71 17.42
CA ARG A 83 1.31 1.43 18.56
C ARG A 83 0.33 2.36 19.28
N HIS A 84 -0.73 2.77 18.60
CA HIS A 84 -1.74 3.66 19.17
C HIS A 84 -2.86 2.89 19.86
N VAL A 85 -3.06 1.61 19.54
CA VAL A 85 -4.17 0.79 20.06
C VAL A 85 -3.71 -0.34 20.99
N GLU A 86 -2.41 -0.63 21.05
CA GLU A 86 -1.87 -1.74 21.85
C GLU A 86 -2.13 -1.59 23.36
N ASN A 87 -2.32 -0.35 23.84
CA ASN A 87 -2.60 -0.06 25.24
C ASN A 87 -4.08 0.22 25.56
N ASP A 88 -4.97 0.07 24.56
CA ASP A 88 -6.40 0.36 24.73
C ASP A 88 -7.20 -0.79 25.38
N GLY A 89 -6.51 -1.87 25.77
CA GLY A 89 -7.13 -3.01 26.46
C GLY A 89 -7.92 -3.96 25.55
N TYR A 90 -7.69 -3.92 24.24
CA TYR A 90 -8.30 -4.88 23.31
C TYR A 90 -7.79 -6.31 23.57
N ARG A 91 -8.72 -7.24 23.83
CA ARG A 91 -8.38 -8.67 23.95
C ARG A 91 -7.90 -9.27 22.63
N THR A 92 -8.45 -8.81 21.50
CA THR A 92 -8.14 -9.31 20.17
C THR A 92 -8.31 -8.19 19.15
N ILE A 93 -7.30 -8.00 18.30
CA ILE A 93 -7.35 -7.06 17.18
C ILE A 93 -7.50 -7.89 15.92
N HIS A 94 -8.64 -7.76 15.23
CA HIS A 94 -8.84 -8.40 13.93
C HIS A 94 -8.45 -7.45 12.81
N PHE A 95 -7.59 -7.90 11.90
CA PHE A 95 -7.20 -7.15 10.73
C PHE A 95 -7.74 -7.82 9.46
N PHE A 96 -8.31 -7.04 8.54
CA PHE A 96 -8.81 -7.53 7.25
C PHE A 96 -8.07 -6.82 6.12
N GLY A 97 -7.51 -7.56 5.17
CA GLY A 97 -6.75 -6.98 4.05
C GLY A 97 -6.79 -7.84 2.79
N ASP A 98 -6.62 -7.19 1.64
CA ASP A 98 -6.63 -7.84 0.32
C ASP A 98 -5.23 -8.03 -0.28
N LYS A 99 -4.22 -7.32 0.25
CA LYS A 99 -2.81 -7.39 -0.17
C LYS A 99 -1.91 -7.94 0.93
N THR A 100 -2.26 -9.11 1.45
CA THR A 100 -1.65 -9.74 2.64
C THR A 100 -0.42 -10.61 2.35
N MET A 101 -0.16 -10.93 1.08
CA MET A 101 1.02 -11.69 0.65
C MET A 101 2.29 -10.82 0.65
N PRO A 102 3.51 -11.40 0.78
CA PRO A 102 4.76 -10.64 0.73
C PRO A 102 4.83 -9.68 -0.46
N GLY A 103 5.16 -8.41 -0.18
CA GLY A 103 5.17 -7.32 -1.17
C GLY A 103 3.83 -6.59 -1.34
N GLY A 104 2.74 -7.07 -0.72
CA GLY A 104 1.49 -6.35 -0.60
C GLY A 104 1.50 -5.39 0.59
N ASN A 105 0.78 -4.26 0.48
CA ASN A 105 0.80 -3.20 1.48
C ASN A 105 0.05 -3.54 2.79
N ASP A 106 -0.61 -4.69 2.88
CA ASP A 106 -1.24 -5.21 4.11
C ASP A 106 -0.38 -6.26 4.80
N HIS A 107 0.69 -6.75 4.15
CA HIS A 107 1.43 -7.91 4.61
C HIS A 107 1.98 -7.77 6.04
N GLU A 108 2.59 -6.62 6.33
CA GLU A 108 3.26 -6.38 7.60
C GLU A 108 2.27 -6.35 8.77
N ILE A 109 1.12 -5.68 8.61
CA ILE A 109 0.09 -5.64 9.65
C ILE A 109 -0.66 -6.98 9.75
N PHE A 110 -0.91 -7.65 8.63
CA PHE A 110 -1.57 -8.96 8.60
C PHE A 110 -0.76 -10.04 9.32
N THR A 111 0.57 -9.98 9.23
CA THR A 111 1.48 -10.94 9.89
C THR A 111 1.95 -10.49 11.27
N ASP A 112 1.58 -9.28 11.72
CA ASP A 112 1.96 -8.78 13.03
C ASP A 112 1.29 -9.62 14.14
N PRO A 113 2.05 -10.11 15.14
CA PRO A 113 1.53 -10.99 16.18
C PRO A 113 0.47 -10.33 17.08
N ARG A 114 0.33 -9.01 17.03
CA ARG A 114 -0.75 -8.28 17.73
C ARG A 114 -2.11 -8.43 17.03
N THR A 115 -2.16 -8.96 15.82
CA THR A 115 -3.40 -9.08 15.03
C THR A 115 -3.77 -10.54 14.75
N VAL A 116 -5.07 -10.77 14.58
CA VAL A 116 -5.63 -11.94 13.90
C VAL A 116 -5.99 -11.49 12.48
N GLY A 117 -5.13 -11.84 11.52
CA GLY A 117 -5.27 -11.44 10.13
C GLY A 117 -6.27 -12.28 9.34
N HIS A 118 -7.12 -11.61 8.56
CA HIS A 118 -8.09 -12.19 7.64
C HIS A 118 -7.81 -11.71 6.21
N SER A 119 -7.44 -12.63 5.33
CA SER A 119 -7.26 -12.29 3.92
C SER A 119 -8.61 -12.29 3.22
N VAL A 120 -8.89 -11.23 2.47
CA VAL A 120 -10.14 -11.05 1.72
C VAL A 120 -9.85 -10.72 0.26
N THR A 121 -10.78 -11.01 -0.64
CA THR A 121 -10.61 -10.68 -2.07
C THR A 121 -11.58 -9.60 -2.54
N ALA A 122 -12.68 -9.43 -1.82
CA ALA A 122 -13.72 -8.45 -2.10
C ALA A 122 -14.43 -8.02 -0.80
N PRO A 123 -15.16 -6.90 -0.79
CA PRO A 123 -15.92 -6.44 0.37
C PRO A 123 -16.90 -7.50 0.93
N GLU A 124 -17.43 -8.35 0.06
CA GLU A 124 -18.35 -9.43 0.42
C GLU A 124 -17.68 -10.50 1.31
N ASP A 125 -16.39 -10.78 1.10
CA ASP A 125 -15.63 -11.69 1.97
C ASP A 125 -15.49 -11.12 3.37
N THR A 126 -15.17 -9.83 3.49
CA THR A 126 -15.07 -9.14 4.78
C THR A 126 -16.38 -9.26 5.53
N ARG A 127 -17.51 -8.98 4.86
CA ARG A 127 -18.84 -9.09 5.45
C ARG A 127 -19.10 -10.51 5.95
N ARG A 128 -18.89 -11.52 5.10
CA ARG A 128 -19.11 -12.93 5.42
C ARG A 128 -18.29 -13.36 6.64
N ILE A 129 -17.02 -12.96 6.73
CA ILE A 129 -16.15 -13.32 7.86
C ILE A 129 -16.61 -12.60 9.13
N CYS A 130 -17.00 -11.33 9.06
CA CYS A 130 -17.58 -10.62 10.20
C CYS A 130 -18.84 -11.30 10.74
N GLU A 131 -19.77 -11.70 9.86
CA GLU A 131 -21.00 -12.42 10.23
C GLU A 131 -20.73 -13.82 10.83
N GLN A 132 -19.55 -14.40 10.61
CA GLN A 132 -19.14 -15.68 11.22
C GLN A 132 -18.47 -15.53 12.59
N LEU A 133 -17.88 -14.37 12.86
CA LEU A 133 -17.10 -14.11 14.08
C LEU A 133 -17.90 -13.41 15.18
N PHE A 134 -18.92 -12.61 14.82
CA PHE A 134 -19.65 -11.71 15.70
C PHE A 134 -21.16 -11.82 15.49
#